data_AF-A0A2T5XSM3-F1
#
_entry.id   AF-A0A2T5XSM3-F1
#
_cell.length_a   1.000
_cell.length_b   1.000
_cell.length_c   1.000
_cell.angle_alpha   90.00
_cell.angle_beta   90.00
_cell.angle_gamma   90.00
#
_symmetry.space_group_name_H-M   'P 1'
#
loop_
_entity.id
_entity.type
_entity.pdbx_description
1 polymer ?
#
loop_
_entity_poly.entity_id
_entity_poly.type
_entity_poly.pdbx_seq_one_letter_code
_entity_poly.pdbx_strand_id
1 'polypeptide(L)'
;MKKTLYTLSAIAFLAVGCGGGTNNNNSANDNANETVNTANTTEVPKEASAKPTEYPNWQTNKGIGKVKTITPPLADTPDAAMAAKGEATFNQYCMACHRPTKRLIGPAMAGLTDYRTPEWLMNMILNPEQMIKEDPIAKAQLEEYGSIMLNQHLTEQQAREVLEYLRTIK
;
A
#
# COMPACT_ATOMS: atom_id res chain seq x y z
N MET A 1 -16.47 17.69 42.40
CA MET A 1 -15.91 19.05 42.63
C MET A 1 -14.48 18.92 43.13
N LYS A 2 -13.66 20.00 43.01
CA LYS A 2 -12.18 19.99 43.02
C LYS A 2 -11.60 19.38 41.73
N LYS A 3 -10.70 19.99 40.98
CA LYS A 3 -10.41 21.40 40.59
C LYS A 3 -9.25 21.22 39.59
N THR A 4 -9.36 21.75 38.39
CA THR A 4 -8.31 21.63 37.36
C THR A 4 -7.12 22.54 37.64
N LEU A 5 -5.96 22.18 37.10
CA LEU A 5 -4.84 23.11 36.94
C LEU A 5 -4.14 22.82 35.60
N TYR A 6 -4.33 23.70 34.63
CA TYR A 6 -3.56 23.72 33.38
C TYR A 6 -2.39 24.70 33.55
N THR A 7 -1.20 24.30 33.13
CA THR A 7 -0.05 25.22 32.97
C THR A 7 0.43 25.18 31.53
N LEU A 8 0.03 26.17 30.74
CA LEU A 8 0.71 26.47 29.48
C LEU A 8 2.11 27.02 29.81
N SER A 9 3.12 26.57 29.09
CA SER A 9 4.42 27.24 29.02
C SER A 9 4.75 27.48 27.56
N ALA A 10 4.56 28.72 27.11
CA ALA A 10 4.91 29.14 25.76
C ALA A 10 6.32 29.73 25.77
N ILE A 11 7.26 29.05 25.11
CA ILE A 11 8.62 29.56 24.92
C ILE A 11 8.78 29.93 23.45
N ALA A 12 8.68 31.23 23.17
CA ALA A 12 9.08 31.80 21.89
C ALA A 12 10.57 32.17 21.97
N PHE A 13 11.38 31.69 21.02
CA PHE A 13 12.74 32.18 20.82
C PHE A 13 12.83 33.01 19.53
N LEU A 14 13.65 34.06 19.58
CA LEU A 14 13.73 35.12 18.59
C LEU A 14 14.66 34.76 17.42
N ALA A 15 14.44 35.40 16.26
CA ALA A 15 15.21 35.15 15.05
C ALA A 15 16.44 36.07 14.92
N VAL A 16 17.54 35.49 14.41
CA VAL A 16 18.77 36.15 13.90
C VAL A 16 19.30 35.24 12.77
N GLY A 17 19.84 35.69 11.63
CA GLY A 17 19.99 37.05 11.09
C GLY A 17 21.24 37.15 10.20
N CYS A 18 21.09 37.47 8.90
CA CYS A 18 22.16 37.44 7.85
C CYS A 18 22.76 36.02 7.60
N GLY A 19 23.46 35.69 6.51
CA GLY A 19 23.94 36.41 5.31
C GLY A 19 25.38 35.98 5.03
N GLY A 20 25.71 35.17 4.00
CA GLY A 20 25.93 35.57 2.60
C GLY A 20 27.43 35.55 2.26
N GLY A 21 27.86 35.09 1.06
CA GLY A 21 29.27 35.23 0.59
C GLY A 21 30.09 33.97 0.26
N THR A 22 29.86 33.42 -0.94
CA THR A 22 30.87 33.09 -1.98
C THR A 22 32.34 32.68 -1.61
N ASN A 23 32.60 31.37 -1.68
CA ASN A 23 33.73 30.68 -2.36
C ASN A 23 35.20 30.56 -1.82
N ASN A 24 35.81 29.47 -2.33
CA ASN A 24 37.18 29.19 -2.82
C ASN A 24 38.46 29.05 -1.95
N ASN A 25 38.87 27.77 -1.79
CA ASN A 25 40.24 27.20 -1.96
C ASN A 25 41.24 27.36 -0.76
N ASN A 26 42.28 26.52 -0.61
CA ASN A 26 42.85 25.48 -1.49
C ASN A 26 43.57 24.33 -0.72
N SER A 27 44.06 23.34 -1.48
CA SER A 27 45.15 22.37 -1.16
C SER A 27 44.83 21.15 -0.27
N ALA A 28 45.33 19.94 -0.57
CA ALA A 28 45.96 19.42 -1.80
C ALA A 28 46.05 17.87 -1.80
N ASN A 29 46.02 17.27 -3.01
CA ASN A 29 46.92 16.19 -3.52
C ASN A 29 47.00 14.83 -2.76
N ASP A 30 46.98 13.63 -3.35
CA ASP A 30 46.73 13.03 -4.69
C ASP A 30 46.48 11.50 -4.43
N ASN A 31 46.11 10.55 -5.29
CA ASN A 31 45.79 10.42 -6.73
C ASN A 31 44.80 9.20 -6.86
N ALA A 32 44.40 8.60 -7.99
CA ALA A 32 44.75 8.72 -9.41
C ALA A 32 43.49 8.62 -10.30
N ASN A 33 43.65 8.91 -11.60
CA ASN A 33 42.58 8.98 -12.60
C ASN A 33 42.45 7.70 -13.44
N GLU A 34 41.21 7.22 -13.68
CA GLU A 34 40.86 6.69 -15.00
C GLU A 34 39.41 7.05 -15.38
N THR A 35 39.22 7.62 -16.57
CA THR A 35 37.95 8.16 -17.06
C THR A 35 37.24 7.23 -18.05
N VAL A 36 35.93 7.02 -17.86
CA VAL A 36 35.00 6.84 -18.98
C VAL A 36 33.77 7.71 -18.75
N ASN A 37 33.56 8.70 -19.63
CA ASN A 37 32.30 9.44 -19.72
C ASN A 37 31.37 8.73 -20.70
N THR A 38 30.15 8.39 -20.27
CA THR A 38 29.00 8.25 -21.18
C THR A 38 27.79 8.87 -20.50
N ALA A 39 27.25 9.93 -21.10
CA ALA A 39 25.97 10.47 -20.66
C ALA A 39 24.84 9.56 -21.11
N ASN A 40 23.85 9.33 -20.24
CA ASN A 40 22.49 9.10 -20.71
C ASN A 40 21.47 9.67 -19.73
N THR A 41 20.59 10.53 -20.22
CA THR A 41 19.43 11.01 -19.46
C THR A 41 18.34 9.95 -19.56
N THR A 42 18.36 8.99 -18.64
CA THR A 42 17.22 8.08 -18.48
C THR A 42 16.15 8.79 -17.66
N GLU A 43 15.15 9.36 -18.32
CA GLU A 43 13.92 9.82 -17.67
C GLU A 43 13.30 8.64 -16.91
N VAL A 44 13.04 8.81 -15.61
CA VAL A 44 12.42 7.75 -14.80
C VAL A 44 10.98 7.55 -15.29
N PRO A 45 10.61 6.38 -15.86
CA PRO A 45 9.27 6.19 -16.39
C PRO A 45 8.22 6.26 -15.29
N LYS A 46 7.14 6.97 -15.57
CA LYS A 46 6.00 7.17 -14.68
C LYS A 46 5.46 5.84 -14.15
N GLU A 47 5.67 5.57 -12.87
CA GLU A 47 5.28 4.35 -12.16
C GLU A 47 3.74 4.21 -12.05
N ALA A 48 3.10 3.82 -13.16
CA ALA A 48 1.73 3.35 -13.17
C ALA A 48 1.70 1.91 -12.63
N SER A 49 0.63 1.56 -11.90
CA SER A 49 0.46 0.22 -11.34
C SER A 49 0.45 -0.85 -12.44
N ALA A 50 1.57 -1.55 -12.60
CA ALA A 50 1.65 -2.67 -13.52
C ALA A 50 0.72 -3.79 -13.01
N LYS A 51 -0.22 -4.23 -13.86
CA LYS A 51 -0.84 -5.55 -13.64
C LYS A 51 0.31 -6.56 -13.57
N PRO A 52 0.45 -7.33 -12.47
CA PRO A 52 1.53 -8.30 -12.37
C PRO A 52 1.51 -9.25 -13.57
N THR A 53 2.67 -9.45 -14.19
CA THR A 53 2.84 -10.17 -15.45
C THR A 53 2.25 -11.58 -15.35
N GLU A 54 1.16 -11.79 -16.09
CA GLU A 54 0.47 -13.06 -16.36
C GLU A 54 0.60 -14.15 -15.29
N TYR A 55 -0.09 -13.99 -14.16
CA TYR A 55 -0.48 -15.14 -13.34
C TYR A 55 -1.48 -16.01 -14.13
N PRO A 56 -1.13 -17.23 -14.58
CA PRO A 56 -2.04 -18.05 -15.38
C PRO A 56 -3.26 -18.44 -14.54
N ASN A 57 -4.45 -18.34 -15.14
CA ASN A 57 -5.72 -18.71 -14.51
C ASN A 57 -6.11 -17.87 -13.27
N TRP A 58 -5.64 -16.63 -13.11
CA TRP A 58 -6.08 -15.76 -12.00
C TRP A 58 -7.60 -15.58 -11.96
N GLN A 59 -8.27 -15.67 -13.11
CA GLN A 59 -9.73 -15.56 -13.27
C GLN A 59 -10.50 -16.68 -12.58
N THR A 60 -9.90 -17.88 -12.42
CA THR A 60 -10.51 -19.03 -11.75
C THR A 60 -9.91 -19.28 -10.36
N ASN A 61 -8.77 -18.68 -10.05
CA ASN A 61 -8.19 -18.76 -8.70
C ASN A 61 -9.02 -17.96 -7.68
N LYS A 62 -9.59 -18.67 -6.70
CA LYS A 62 -10.32 -18.10 -5.55
C LYS A 62 -9.51 -18.06 -4.26
N GLY A 63 -8.25 -18.50 -4.29
CA GLY A 63 -7.38 -18.57 -3.14
C GLY A 63 -7.74 -19.67 -2.12
N ILE A 64 -6.96 -19.69 -1.05
CA ILE A 64 -7.00 -20.68 0.03
C ILE A 64 -7.74 -20.08 1.24
N GLY A 65 -8.89 -20.65 1.57
CA GLY A 65 -9.78 -20.15 2.61
C GLY A 65 -11.24 -20.57 2.37
N LYS A 66 -12.12 -20.13 3.27
CA LYS A 66 -13.55 -20.52 3.31
C LYS A 66 -14.42 -19.86 2.23
N VAL A 67 -14.03 -18.70 1.70
CA VAL A 67 -14.86 -17.97 0.74
C VAL A 67 -14.72 -18.63 -0.64
N LYS A 68 -15.71 -19.45 -1.03
CA LYS A 68 -15.74 -20.14 -2.34
C LYS A 68 -16.74 -19.54 -3.34
N THR A 69 -17.64 -18.70 -2.85
CA THR A 69 -18.63 -17.91 -3.61
C THR A 69 -18.91 -16.64 -2.82
N ILE A 70 -19.18 -15.51 -3.48
CA ILE A 70 -19.64 -14.28 -2.82
C ILE A 70 -21.15 -14.37 -2.54
N THR A 71 -21.53 -14.24 -1.27
CA THR A 71 -22.93 -14.28 -0.81
C THR A 71 -23.22 -13.06 0.08
N PRO A 72 -24.24 -12.24 -0.21
CA PRO A 72 -25.00 -12.21 -1.47
C PRO A 72 -24.08 -11.86 -2.65
N PRO A 73 -24.40 -12.29 -3.89
CA PRO A 73 -23.63 -11.95 -5.08
C PRO A 73 -23.41 -10.44 -5.24
N LEU A 74 -22.34 -10.07 -5.95
CA LEU A 74 -22.10 -8.66 -6.30
C LEU A 74 -23.14 -8.21 -7.35
N ALA A 75 -23.77 -7.06 -7.11
CA ALA A 75 -24.49 -6.32 -8.15
C ALA A 75 -23.50 -5.67 -9.13
N ASP A 76 -23.96 -5.18 -10.28
CA ASP A 76 -23.08 -4.58 -11.31
C ASP A 76 -22.25 -3.40 -10.76
N THR A 77 -22.87 -2.56 -9.93
CA THR A 77 -22.23 -1.44 -9.21
C THR A 77 -21.83 -1.84 -7.78
N PRO A 78 -20.90 -1.09 -7.14
CA PRO A 78 -20.62 -1.21 -5.71
C PRO A 78 -21.82 -0.87 -4.84
N ASP A 79 -22.05 -1.61 -3.76
CA ASP A 79 -23.00 -1.20 -2.72
C ASP A 79 -22.39 -0.02 -1.94
N ALA A 80 -22.99 1.16 -2.07
CA ALA A 80 -22.46 2.39 -1.47
C ALA A 80 -22.46 2.39 0.06
N ALA A 81 -23.41 1.69 0.70
CA ALA A 81 -23.51 1.62 2.16
C ALA A 81 -22.49 0.64 2.75
N MET A 82 -22.22 -0.47 2.05
CA MET A 82 -21.13 -1.38 2.38
C MET A 82 -19.75 -0.77 2.07
N ALA A 83 -19.61 -0.07 0.93
CA ALA A 83 -18.36 0.60 0.56
C ALA A 83 -17.95 1.68 1.56
N ALA A 84 -18.89 2.47 2.11
CA ALA A 84 -18.59 3.47 3.13
C ALA A 84 -18.06 2.85 4.45
N LYS A 85 -18.59 1.68 4.85
CA LYS A 85 -18.04 0.91 5.99
C LYS A 85 -16.71 0.24 5.65
N GLY A 86 -16.57 -0.21 4.41
CA GLY A 86 -15.34 -0.77 3.86
C GLY A 86 -14.21 0.24 3.87
N GLU A 87 -14.49 1.50 3.53
CA GLU A 87 -13.55 2.62 3.64
C GLU A 87 -13.12 2.85 5.08
N ALA A 88 -14.07 2.95 6.02
CA ALA A 88 -13.76 3.10 7.44
C ALA A 88 -12.89 1.94 7.97
N THR A 89 -13.18 0.71 7.56
CA THR A 89 -12.41 -0.49 7.91
C THR A 89 -11.02 -0.48 7.26
N PHE A 90 -10.91 -0.13 5.98
CA PHE A 90 -9.65 0.00 5.26
C PHE A 90 -8.75 1.07 5.88
N ASN A 91 -9.33 2.21 6.26
CA ASN A 91 -8.62 3.32 6.91
C ASN A 91 -8.10 2.91 8.30
N GLN A 92 -8.83 2.06 9.02
CA GLN A 92 -8.43 1.57 10.34
C GLN A 92 -7.38 0.43 10.30
N TYR A 93 -7.45 -0.48 9.33
CA TYR A 93 -6.67 -1.73 9.34
C TYR A 93 -5.68 -1.89 8.16
N CYS A 94 -5.90 -1.23 7.04
CA CYS A 94 -5.12 -1.44 5.81
C CYS A 94 -4.19 -0.27 5.47
N MET A 95 -4.54 0.97 5.87
CA MET A 95 -3.72 2.17 5.65
C MET A 95 -2.38 2.21 6.40
N ALA A 96 -2.06 1.22 7.24
CA ALA A 96 -0.68 1.01 7.69
C ALA A 96 0.23 0.62 6.51
N CYS A 97 -0.21 -0.32 5.67
CA CYS A 97 0.63 -0.97 4.66
C CYS A 97 0.29 -0.61 3.21
N HIS A 98 -0.95 -0.21 2.91
CA HIS A 98 -1.46 0.01 1.56
C HIS A 98 -1.92 1.45 1.31
N ARG A 99 -1.97 1.86 0.03
CA ARG A 99 -2.62 3.10 -0.41
C ARG A 99 -3.51 2.82 -1.63
N PRO A 100 -4.51 3.68 -1.92
CA PRO A 100 -5.34 3.54 -3.12
C PRO A 100 -4.51 3.42 -4.39
N THR A 101 -3.67 4.41 -4.69
CA THR A 101 -3.04 4.58 -6.03
C THR A 101 -1.52 4.43 -6.07
N LYS A 102 -0.86 4.07 -4.95
CA LYS A 102 0.61 3.92 -4.91
C LYS A 102 1.07 2.72 -4.09
N ARG A 103 2.24 2.18 -4.47
CA ARG A 103 3.01 1.21 -3.69
C ARG A 103 3.41 1.80 -2.33
N LEU A 104 3.46 0.95 -1.31
CA LEU A 104 4.03 1.27 0.00
C LEU A 104 4.72 0.02 0.56
N ILE A 105 4.24 -0.55 1.67
CA ILE A 105 4.71 -1.84 2.20
C ILE A 105 4.09 -2.97 1.37
N GLY A 106 2.79 -2.85 1.09
CA GLY A 106 2.09 -3.70 0.12
C GLY A 106 1.79 -2.99 -1.20
N PRO A 107 1.10 -3.68 -2.13
CA PRO A 107 0.64 -3.13 -3.40
C PRO A 107 -0.34 -1.96 -3.23
N ALA A 108 -0.52 -1.20 -4.32
CA ALA A 108 -1.64 -0.29 -4.51
C ALA A 108 -2.97 -1.08 -4.60
N MET A 109 -4.09 -0.45 -4.26
CA MET A 109 -5.42 -1.07 -4.26
C MET A 109 -6.24 -0.84 -5.54
N ALA A 110 -5.94 0.25 -6.26
CA ALA A 110 -6.64 0.66 -7.47
C ALA A 110 -6.65 -0.44 -8.54
N GLY A 111 -7.84 -0.74 -9.06
CA GLY A 111 -8.02 -1.73 -10.12
C GLY A 111 -7.79 -3.19 -9.73
N LEU A 112 -7.56 -3.53 -8.44
CA LEU A 112 -7.35 -4.92 -7.98
C LEU A 112 -8.42 -5.90 -8.48
N THR A 113 -9.68 -5.46 -8.53
CA THR A 113 -10.84 -6.22 -9.01
C THR A 113 -10.72 -6.65 -10.48
N ASP A 114 -9.83 -6.02 -11.23
CA ASP A 114 -9.71 -6.18 -12.68
C ASP A 114 -8.61 -7.21 -13.01
N TYR A 115 -7.97 -7.80 -11.98
CA TYR A 115 -6.98 -8.88 -12.07
C TYR A 115 -6.93 -9.83 -10.85
N ARG A 116 -7.93 -9.79 -9.95
CA ARG A 116 -8.13 -10.74 -8.84
C ARG A 116 -9.62 -11.06 -8.69
N THR A 117 -9.95 -12.31 -8.34
CA THR A 117 -11.34 -12.66 -8.03
C THR A 117 -11.77 -12.04 -6.69
N PRO A 118 -13.06 -11.69 -6.53
CA PRO A 118 -13.62 -11.25 -5.25
C PRO A 118 -13.34 -12.22 -4.10
N GLU A 119 -13.42 -13.52 -4.35
CA GLU A 119 -13.16 -14.56 -3.35
C GLU A 119 -11.67 -14.62 -2.96
N TRP A 120 -10.75 -14.45 -3.91
CA TRP A 120 -9.31 -14.37 -3.60
C TRP A 120 -9.02 -13.15 -2.72
N LEU A 121 -9.63 -11.99 -3.02
CA LEU A 121 -9.48 -10.78 -2.20
C LEU A 121 -10.01 -10.98 -0.77
N MET A 122 -11.20 -11.57 -0.60
CA MET A 122 -11.73 -11.87 0.74
C MET A 122 -10.92 -12.94 1.48
N ASN A 123 -10.46 -14.00 0.81
CA ASN A 123 -9.59 -15.01 1.44
C ASN A 123 -8.22 -14.40 1.83
N MET A 124 -7.66 -13.46 1.05
CA MET A 124 -6.44 -12.74 1.42
C MET A 124 -6.64 -11.87 2.68
N ILE A 125 -7.79 -11.20 2.81
CA ILE A 125 -8.12 -10.40 4.01
C ILE A 125 -8.32 -11.29 5.26
N LEU A 126 -8.96 -12.45 5.10
CA LEU A 126 -9.39 -13.32 6.21
C LEU A 126 -8.35 -14.38 6.61
N ASN A 127 -7.46 -14.77 5.70
CA ASN A 127 -6.56 -15.92 5.84
C ASN A 127 -5.15 -15.66 5.23
N PRO A 128 -4.52 -14.49 5.43
CA PRO A 128 -3.30 -14.12 4.70
C PRO A 128 -2.12 -15.07 4.95
N GLU A 129 -2.00 -15.62 6.16
CA GLU A 129 -0.91 -16.55 6.53
C GLU A 129 -0.93 -17.83 5.68
N GLN A 130 -2.10 -18.47 5.53
CA GLN A 130 -2.22 -19.67 4.69
C GLN A 130 -2.16 -19.31 3.20
N MET A 131 -2.73 -18.17 2.79
CA MET A 131 -2.60 -17.66 1.43
C MET A 131 -1.13 -17.54 1.04
N ILE A 132 -0.31 -16.81 1.81
CA ILE A 132 1.13 -16.65 1.59
C ILE A 132 1.87 -17.99 1.58
N LYS A 133 1.44 -18.97 2.38
CA LYS A 133 2.05 -20.31 2.44
C LYS A 133 1.66 -21.22 1.27
N GLU A 134 0.48 -21.08 0.69
CA GLU A 134 -0.11 -22.07 -0.22
C GLU A 134 -0.48 -21.50 -1.60
N ASP A 135 -1.13 -20.33 -1.68
CA ASP A 135 -1.54 -19.67 -2.92
C ASP A 135 -0.34 -19.11 -3.73
N PRO A 136 -0.25 -19.41 -5.05
CA PRO A 136 0.90 -18.99 -5.86
C PRO A 136 0.96 -17.47 -6.11
N ILE A 137 -0.16 -16.77 -6.02
CA ILE A 137 -0.22 -15.31 -6.21
C ILE A 137 0.28 -14.61 -4.95
N ALA A 138 -0.18 -15.05 -3.77
CA ALA A 138 0.27 -14.49 -2.50
C ALA A 138 1.76 -14.76 -2.22
N LYS A 139 2.31 -15.89 -2.70
CA LYS A 139 3.74 -16.20 -2.66
C LYS A 139 4.59 -15.20 -3.44
N ALA A 140 4.31 -15.04 -4.72
CA ALA A 140 5.07 -14.12 -5.55
C ALA A 140 4.82 -12.64 -5.17
N GLN A 141 3.71 -12.33 -4.48
CA GLN A 141 3.58 -11.04 -3.77
C GLN A 141 4.50 -10.92 -2.54
N LEU A 142 4.71 -11.97 -1.73
CA LEU A 142 5.73 -11.94 -0.68
C LEU A 142 7.13 -11.73 -1.27
N GLU A 143 7.43 -12.36 -2.41
CA GLU A 143 8.70 -12.17 -3.14
C GLU A 143 8.84 -10.74 -3.71
N GLU A 144 7.79 -10.17 -4.28
CA GLU A 144 7.79 -8.81 -4.86
C GLU A 144 7.86 -7.69 -3.80
N TYR A 145 7.23 -7.88 -2.62
CA TYR A 145 7.11 -6.85 -1.58
C TYR A 145 8.03 -7.05 -0.37
N GLY A 146 8.56 -8.27 -0.15
CA GLY A 146 9.42 -8.59 1.00
C GLY A 146 8.73 -8.54 2.36
N SER A 147 7.41 -8.37 2.40
CA SER A 147 6.62 -8.20 3.62
C SER A 147 5.39 -9.11 3.64
N ILE A 148 5.09 -9.69 4.80
CA ILE A 148 3.86 -10.46 5.00
C ILE A 148 2.66 -9.55 5.30
N MET A 149 1.50 -9.90 4.76
CA MET A 149 0.22 -9.36 5.23
C MET A 149 -0.16 -10.06 6.54
N LEU A 150 -0.37 -9.29 7.61
CA LEU A 150 -0.78 -9.82 8.91
C LEU A 150 -2.29 -9.97 8.98
N ASN A 151 -2.78 -11.03 9.63
CA ASN A 151 -4.20 -11.23 9.85
C ASN A 151 -4.76 -10.11 10.75
N GLN A 152 -5.76 -9.38 10.26
CA GLN A 152 -6.41 -8.29 11.00
C GLN A 152 -7.62 -8.76 11.81
N HIS A 153 -7.88 -10.08 11.84
CA HIS A 153 -8.98 -10.75 12.53
C HIS A 153 -10.38 -10.19 12.21
N LEU A 154 -10.55 -9.68 10.98
CA LEU A 154 -11.81 -9.14 10.49
C LEU A 154 -12.85 -10.26 10.34
N THR A 155 -14.12 -9.90 10.57
CA THR A 155 -15.25 -10.76 10.22
C THR A 155 -15.44 -10.86 8.71
N GLU A 156 -16.17 -11.88 8.26
CA GLU A 156 -16.50 -12.05 6.84
C GLU A 156 -17.33 -10.89 6.29
N GLN A 157 -18.21 -10.28 7.12
CA GLN A 157 -18.94 -9.08 6.77
C GLN A 157 -18.01 -7.87 6.57
N GLN A 158 -17.02 -7.66 7.45
CA GLN A 158 -16.04 -6.59 7.27
C GLN A 158 -15.18 -6.80 6.02
N ALA A 159 -14.77 -8.03 5.71
CA ALA A 159 -14.08 -8.33 4.45
C ALA A 159 -14.99 -8.12 3.22
N ARG A 160 -16.29 -8.43 3.33
CA ARG A 160 -17.32 -8.20 2.29
C ARG A 160 -17.65 -6.71 2.09
N GLU A 161 -17.47 -5.89 3.12
CA GLU A 161 -17.59 -4.42 3.08
C GLU A 161 -16.32 -3.78 2.50
N VAL A 162 -15.13 -4.20 2.94
CA VAL A 162 -13.84 -3.78 2.33
C VAL A 162 -13.78 -4.15 0.85
N LEU A 163 -14.30 -5.31 0.45
CA LEU A 163 -14.43 -5.69 -0.96
C LEU A 163 -15.24 -4.66 -1.78
N GLU A 164 -16.36 -4.15 -1.26
CA GLU A 164 -17.15 -3.12 -1.96
C GLU A 164 -16.39 -1.79 -2.07
N TYR A 165 -15.62 -1.43 -1.03
CA TYR A 165 -14.72 -0.29 -1.12
C TYR A 165 -13.64 -0.48 -2.19
N LEU A 166 -12.99 -1.65 -2.24
CA LEU A 166 -12.00 -1.95 -3.29
C LEU A 166 -12.60 -1.90 -4.71
N ARG A 167 -13.91 -2.15 -4.88
CA ARG A 167 -14.60 -1.98 -6.18
C ARG A 167 -14.79 -0.53 -6.60
N THR A 168 -14.74 0.45 -5.69
CA THR A 168 -14.81 1.88 -6.05
C THR A 168 -13.46 2.45 -6.49
N ILE A 169 -12.34 1.84 -6.11
CA ILE A 169 -10.98 2.32 -6.43
C ILE A 169 -10.53 1.78 -7.79
N LYS A 170 -10.31 2.70 -8.74
CA LYS A 170 -9.82 2.43 -10.11
C LYS A 170 -8.51 3.16 -10.37
#